data_AF-A0A9D1T5V7-F1
#
_entry.id   AF-A0A9D1T5V7-F1
#
_cell.length_a   1.000
_cell.length_b   1.000
_cell.length_c   1.000
_cell.angle_alpha   90.00
_cell.angle_beta   90.00
_cell.angle_gamma   90.00
#
_symmetry.space_group_name_H-M   'P 1'
#
loop_
_entity.id
_entity.type
_entity.pdbx_description
1 polymer ?
#
loop_
_entity_poly.entity_id
_entity_poly.type
_entity_poly.pdbx_seq_one_letter_code
_entity_poly.pdbx_strand_id
1 'polypeptide(L)'
;MTRKEALKLLGLPPQADLVEIKKKYRQLMHQVHPDAASPRRDTLPGARQLNQAYALLKREGAPGESAFTGSDSAHFSHKKRKPPEKTGVWNAPVNPHAYTGREILHCAEDAAGNPLGHFSIAYGKYLWTMEEDFPLFLSSIFRCSKKLLDEIDSQKPTADESQRLIFQAELAYLLAQQFLDGRICLPSLAQEEPPAPDGSRIFRVPSMLEFSRTFSPLKPGEPLYPSALRRHRLYLKNEAGKELGYLSFPDDRLYYVVIPLFEQRNVRLRILASNGSSAEKKKGSANYQNLSLWIKLPSSGIRHAPENLNLRIAELLKKYQSS
;
A
#
# COMPACT_ATOMS: atom_id res chain seq x y z
N MET A 1 -0.08 33.22 2.50
CA MET A 1 -1.14 32.73 3.41
C MET A 1 -0.46 32.03 4.57
N THR A 2 -0.74 32.46 5.80
CA THR A 2 -0.17 31.86 7.03
C THR A 2 -1.02 30.69 7.55
N ARG A 3 -0.48 29.82 8.41
CA ARG A 3 -1.24 28.71 9.03
C ARG A 3 -2.55 29.16 9.66
N LYS A 4 -2.49 30.27 10.42
CA LYS A 4 -3.65 30.85 11.11
C LYS A 4 -4.70 31.35 10.11
N GLU A 5 -4.28 31.94 9.00
CA GLU A 5 -5.19 32.33 7.91
C GLU A 5 -5.80 31.11 7.21
N ALA A 6 -5.03 30.05 6.98
CA ALA A 6 -5.51 28.83 6.35
C ALA A 6 -6.55 28.10 7.22
N LEU A 7 -6.32 28.02 8.54
CA LEU A 7 -7.30 27.48 9.49
C LEU A 7 -8.54 28.37 9.58
N LYS A 8 -8.39 29.69 9.58
CA LYS A 8 -9.52 30.64 9.55
C LYS A 8 -10.35 30.48 8.27
N LEU A 9 -9.71 30.24 7.12
CA LEU A 9 -10.38 30.03 5.84
C LEU A 9 -11.18 28.71 5.81
N LEU A 10 -10.70 27.67 6.50
CA LEU A 10 -11.46 26.43 6.71
C LEU A 10 -12.46 26.52 7.88
N GLY A 11 -12.46 27.60 8.66
CA GLY A 11 -13.32 27.77 9.83
C GLY A 11 -12.97 26.84 10.99
N LEU A 12 -11.67 26.56 11.19
CA LEU A 12 -11.15 25.64 12.20
C LEU A 12 -10.34 26.37 13.30
N PRO A 13 -10.32 25.85 14.53
CA PRO A 13 -9.50 26.38 15.61
C PRO A 13 -8.00 26.17 15.33
N PRO A 14 -7.10 26.96 15.97
CA PRO A 14 -5.64 26.89 15.73
C PRO A 14 -5.01 25.54 16.10
N GLN A 15 -5.70 24.71 16.89
CA GLN A 15 -5.27 23.40 17.36
C GLN A 15 -5.91 22.23 16.58
N ALA A 16 -6.65 22.50 15.50
CA ALA A 16 -7.34 21.46 14.75
C ALA A 16 -6.37 20.43 14.17
N ASP A 17 -6.75 19.16 14.31
CA ASP A 17 -5.91 18.05 13.90
C ASP A 17 -6.03 17.79 12.38
N LEU A 18 -5.07 17.09 11.78
CA LEU A 18 -5.08 16.87 10.32
C LEU A 18 -6.35 16.17 9.80
N VAL A 19 -6.95 15.31 10.63
CA VAL A 19 -8.20 14.62 10.32
C VAL A 19 -9.36 15.62 10.26
N GLU A 20 -9.43 16.56 11.19
CA GLU A 20 -10.46 17.61 11.24
C GLU A 20 -10.29 18.59 10.08
N ILE A 21 -9.04 18.95 9.77
CA ILE A 21 -8.66 19.78 8.61
C ILE A 21 -9.13 19.13 7.31
N LYS A 22 -8.85 17.84 7.13
CA LYS A 22 -9.29 17.07 5.94
C LYS A 22 -10.81 16.99 5.84
N LYS A 23 -11.49 16.72 6.95
CA LYS A 23 -12.96 16.62 7.02
C LYS A 23 -13.63 17.93 6.63
N LYS A 24 -13.16 19.04 7.20
CA LYS A 24 -13.72 20.37 6.94
C LYS A 24 -13.42 20.88 5.54
N TYR A 25 -12.22 20.62 5.03
CA TYR A 25 -11.86 20.93 3.64
C TYR A 25 -12.78 20.20 2.65
N ARG A 26 -13.03 18.89 2.85
CA ARG A 26 -13.96 18.12 2.00
C ARG A 26 -15.38 18.68 2.02
N GLN A 27 -15.90 18.98 3.22
CA GLN A 27 -17.22 19.62 3.40
C GLN A 27 -17.36 20.92 2.60
N LEU A 28 -16.33 21.77 2.64
CA LEU A 28 -16.32 23.04 1.92
C LEU A 28 -16.17 22.83 0.41
N MET A 29 -15.31 21.91 -0.03
CA MET A 29 -15.13 21.61 -1.45
C MET A 29 -16.40 21.09 -2.13
N HIS A 30 -17.22 20.29 -1.44
CA HIS A 30 -18.53 19.88 -1.96
C HIS A 30 -19.49 21.05 -2.22
N GLN A 31 -19.36 22.15 -1.47
CA GLN A 31 -20.22 23.33 -1.61
C GLN A 31 -19.73 24.33 -2.67
N VAL A 32 -18.41 24.32 -2.97
CA VAL A 32 -17.77 25.30 -3.85
C VAL A 32 -17.23 24.66 -5.15
N HIS A 33 -17.42 23.36 -5.36
CA HIS A 33 -16.95 22.68 -6.59
C HIS A 33 -17.60 23.31 -7.83
N PRO A 34 -16.84 23.57 -8.92
CA PRO A 34 -17.39 24.18 -10.13
C PRO A 34 -18.52 23.38 -10.80
N ASP A 35 -18.52 22.06 -10.63
CA ASP A 35 -19.57 21.15 -11.15
C ASP A 35 -20.74 20.93 -10.18
N ALA A 36 -20.76 21.59 -9.00
CA ALA A 36 -21.90 21.52 -8.10
C ALA A 36 -23.09 22.32 -8.66
N ALA A 37 -24.29 21.73 -8.63
CA ALA A 37 -25.50 22.29 -9.26
C ALA A 37 -25.96 23.66 -8.70
N SER A 38 -25.39 24.13 -7.59
CA SER A 38 -25.66 25.45 -7.02
C SER A 38 -24.48 25.90 -6.15
N PRO A 39 -23.45 26.54 -6.73
CA PRO A 39 -22.35 27.06 -5.93
C PRO A 39 -22.88 28.24 -5.10
N ARG A 40 -22.86 28.12 -3.76
CA ARG A 40 -23.11 29.27 -2.86
C ARG A 40 -21.90 30.20 -2.93
N ARG A 41 -21.83 31.01 -3.98
CA ARG A 41 -20.66 31.87 -4.30
C ARG A 41 -20.52 33.10 -3.41
N ASP A 42 -21.55 33.47 -2.66
CA ASP A 42 -21.62 34.80 -2.06
C ASP A 42 -21.12 34.86 -0.61
N THR A 43 -20.78 33.73 0.03
CA THR A 43 -20.35 33.70 1.44
C THR A 43 -19.18 32.75 1.72
N LEU A 44 -18.79 31.91 0.76
CA LEU A 44 -17.75 30.89 0.94
C LEU A 44 -16.48 31.22 0.15
N PRO A 45 -15.28 30.95 0.69
CA PRO A 45 -14.04 31.09 -0.05
C PRO A 45 -14.06 30.23 -1.32
N GLY A 46 -13.57 30.79 -2.44
CA GLY A 46 -13.55 30.07 -3.72
C GLY A 46 -12.74 28.77 -3.65
N ALA A 47 -13.10 27.76 -4.45
CA ALA A 47 -12.43 26.45 -4.46
C ALA A 47 -10.89 26.54 -4.58
N ARG A 48 -10.38 27.51 -5.35
CA ARG A 48 -8.93 27.77 -5.47
C ARG A 48 -8.30 28.18 -4.13
N GLN A 49 -8.98 29.00 -3.34
CA GLN A 49 -8.49 29.46 -2.03
C GLN A 49 -8.54 28.32 -1.00
N LEU A 50 -9.58 27.49 -1.05
CA LEU A 50 -9.68 26.28 -0.22
C LEU A 50 -8.54 25.28 -0.54
N ASN A 51 -8.25 25.06 -1.82
CA ASN A 51 -7.15 24.20 -2.24
C ASN A 51 -5.79 24.72 -1.74
N GLN A 52 -5.56 26.04 -1.83
CA GLN A 52 -4.34 26.68 -1.32
C GLN A 52 -4.21 26.56 0.19
N ALA A 53 -5.30 26.77 0.94
CA ALA A 53 -5.32 26.63 2.39
C ALA A 53 -5.03 25.19 2.84
N TYR A 54 -5.67 24.21 2.22
CA TYR A 54 -5.46 22.80 2.55
C TYR A 54 -4.04 22.32 2.20
N ALA A 55 -3.51 22.72 1.04
CA ALA A 55 -2.14 22.37 0.64
C ALA A 55 -1.09 22.89 1.64
N LEU A 56 -1.27 24.11 2.16
CA LEU A 56 -0.40 24.68 3.18
C LEU A 56 -0.49 23.92 4.51
N LEU A 57 -1.71 23.62 4.98
CA LEU A 57 -1.92 22.91 6.25
C LEU A 57 -1.44 21.46 6.19
N LYS A 58 -1.61 20.79 5.05
CA LYS A 58 -1.10 19.44 4.81
C LYS A 58 0.43 19.41 4.88
N ARG A 59 1.11 20.41 4.32
CA ARG A 59 2.57 20.52 4.35
C ARG A 59 3.13 20.77 5.74
N GLU A 60 2.40 21.49 6.60
CA GLU A 60 2.85 21.82 7.95
C GLU A 60 2.52 20.75 9.01
N GLY A 61 1.50 19.92 8.77
CA GLY A 61 1.14 18.82 9.68
C GLY A 61 1.86 17.50 9.41
N ALA A 62 2.60 17.39 8.30
CA ALA A 62 3.46 16.24 8.03
C ALA A 62 4.74 16.36 8.88
N PRO A 63 4.98 15.49 9.86
CA PRO A 63 6.27 15.46 10.53
C PRO A 63 7.30 14.88 9.55
N GLY A 64 8.15 15.74 8.99
CA GLY A 64 9.39 15.32 8.32
C GLY A 64 9.41 15.27 6.78
N GLU A 65 8.67 16.13 6.07
CA GLU A 65 8.95 16.40 4.65
C GLU A 65 9.44 17.84 4.45
N SER A 66 10.76 18.01 4.56
CA SER A 66 11.45 19.25 4.21
C SER A 66 11.35 19.53 2.70
N ALA A 67 10.82 20.72 2.38
CA ALA A 67 11.11 21.55 1.22
C ALA A 67 11.34 20.86 -0.15
N PHE A 68 10.29 20.85 -0.99
CA PHE A 68 10.45 20.91 -2.45
C PHE A 68 9.79 22.20 -2.96
N THR A 69 10.58 23.26 -3.09
CA THR A 69 10.23 24.43 -3.89
C THR A 69 10.77 24.21 -5.30
N GLY A 70 9.86 23.97 -6.24
CA GLY A 70 10.14 23.98 -7.67
C GLY A 70 8.95 24.62 -8.37
N SER A 71 9.01 25.94 -8.51
CA SER A 71 8.17 26.69 -9.44
C SER A 71 8.70 26.40 -10.84
N ASP A 72 7.91 25.72 -11.67
CA ASP A 72 8.05 25.84 -13.13
C ASP A 72 6.71 26.19 -13.75
N SER A 73 6.59 27.49 -14.02
CA SER A 73 5.66 28.06 -14.97
C SER A 73 6.03 27.61 -16.40
N ALA A 74 5.45 26.51 -16.86
CA ALA A 74 5.54 26.11 -18.27
C ALA A 74 4.27 26.55 -19.01
N HIS A 75 4.45 27.45 -19.98
CA HIS A 75 3.44 27.93 -20.91
C HIS A 75 2.65 26.80 -21.57
N PHE A 76 1.34 26.73 -21.28
CA PHE A 76 0.40 25.90 -22.02
C PHE A 76 0.15 26.53 -23.40
N SER A 77 0.84 26.03 -24.43
CA SER A 77 0.46 26.27 -25.81
C SER A 77 -0.77 25.41 -26.16
N HIS A 78 -1.87 26.08 -26.53
CA HIS A 78 -3.08 25.44 -27.02
C HIS A 78 -2.83 24.79 -28.39
N LYS A 79 -2.42 23.51 -28.40
CA LYS A 79 -2.64 22.63 -29.55
C LYS A 79 -3.90 21.82 -29.29
N LYS A 80 -4.98 22.17 -30.02
CA LYS A 80 -6.25 21.43 -30.07
C LYS A 80 -6.00 19.96 -30.37
N ARG A 81 -6.03 19.12 -29.33
CA ARG A 81 -6.15 17.67 -29.47
C ARG A 81 -7.65 17.34 -29.46
N LYS A 82 -8.08 16.56 -30.45
CA LYS A 82 -9.47 16.07 -30.57
C LYS A 82 -9.91 15.40 -29.25
N PRO A 83 -11.16 15.56 -28.82
CA PRO A 83 -11.62 14.97 -27.57
C PRO A 83 -11.66 13.44 -27.71
N PRO A 84 -11.05 12.67 -26.80
CA PRO A 84 -11.29 11.23 -26.75
C PRO A 84 -12.68 10.98 -26.17
N GLU A 85 -13.38 10.03 -26.79
CA GLU A 85 -14.73 9.60 -26.44
C GLU A 85 -14.82 9.09 -25.00
N LYS A 86 -15.96 9.36 -24.35
CA LYS A 86 -16.25 9.03 -22.97
C LYS A 86 -16.56 7.53 -22.81
N THR A 87 -15.60 6.76 -22.30
CA THR A 87 -15.85 5.67 -21.35
C THR A 87 -14.89 5.85 -20.17
N GLY A 88 -15.39 5.78 -18.94
CA GLY A 88 -14.61 6.01 -17.72
C GLY A 88 -13.61 4.88 -17.47
N VAL A 89 -12.55 4.79 -18.28
CA VAL A 89 -11.52 3.77 -18.15
C VAL A 89 -10.55 4.20 -17.06
N TRP A 90 -10.53 3.45 -15.95
CA TRP A 90 -9.49 3.56 -14.93
C TRP A 90 -8.11 3.45 -15.60
N ASN A 91 -7.23 4.43 -15.38
CA ASN A 91 -6.01 4.61 -16.18
C ASN A 91 -4.76 3.97 -15.54
N ALA A 92 -4.94 2.95 -14.70
CA ALA A 92 -3.81 2.21 -14.16
C ALA A 92 -3.23 1.22 -15.19
N PRO A 93 -1.92 0.90 -15.11
CA PRO A 93 -1.32 -0.16 -15.92
C PRO A 93 -2.07 -1.49 -15.78
N VAL A 94 -2.08 -2.31 -16.83
CA VAL A 94 -2.82 -3.58 -16.87
C VAL A 94 -1.85 -4.76 -16.91
N ASN A 95 -2.13 -5.79 -16.11
CA ASN A 95 -1.49 -7.10 -16.24
C ASN A 95 -2.39 -8.05 -17.07
N PRO A 96 -2.19 -8.19 -18.39
CA PRO A 96 -3.04 -9.05 -19.21
C PRO A 96 -3.00 -10.52 -18.80
N HIS A 97 -1.89 -10.95 -18.17
CA HIS A 97 -1.65 -12.33 -17.76
C HIS A 97 -2.23 -12.68 -16.38
N ALA A 98 -2.90 -11.75 -15.67
CA ALA A 98 -3.55 -12.07 -14.41
C ALA A 98 -4.61 -13.18 -14.59
N TYR A 99 -4.83 -14.00 -13.56
CA TYR A 99 -5.73 -15.16 -13.63
C TYR A 99 -7.18 -14.74 -13.90
N THR A 100 -7.64 -13.71 -13.19
CA THR A 100 -8.97 -13.13 -13.32
C THR A 100 -8.92 -11.60 -13.25
N GLY A 101 -9.98 -10.92 -13.67
CA GLY A 101 -10.15 -9.48 -13.46
C GLY A 101 -10.69 -9.19 -12.06
N ARG A 102 -10.46 -7.97 -11.58
CA ARG A 102 -10.93 -7.53 -10.26
C ARG A 102 -11.71 -6.22 -10.36
N GLU A 103 -12.51 -5.94 -9.35
CA GLU A 103 -13.20 -4.66 -9.19
C GLU A 103 -12.19 -3.59 -8.73
N ILE A 104 -12.33 -2.36 -9.23
CA ILE A 104 -11.72 -1.20 -8.59
C ILE A 104 -12.79 -0.58 -7.72
N LEU A 105 -12.53 -0.55 -6.40
CA LEU A 105 -13.49 -0.09 -5.41
C LEU A 105 -13.18 1.36 -5.02
N HIS A 106 -14.24 2.14 -4.80
CA HIS A 106 -14.15 3.50 -4.30
C HIS A 106 -15.11 3.68 -3.12
N CYS A 107 -14.68 4.39 -2.08
CA CYS A 107 -15.54 4.76 -0.97
C CYS A 107 -16.50 5.89 -1.37
N ALA A 108 -17.79 5.67 -1.21
CA ALA A 108 -18.78 6.74 -1.18
C ALA A 108 -18.69 7.44 0.19
N GLU A 109 -18.52 8.76 0.18
CA GLU A 109 -18.54 9.58 1.39
C GLU A 109 -19.77 10.48 1.38
N ASP A 110 -20.38 10.71 2.55
CA ASP A 110 -21.41 11.74 2.71
C ASP A 110 -20.80 13.15 2.65
N ALA A 111 -21.65 14.19 2.68
CA ALA A 111 -21.19 15.57 2.67
C ALA A 111 -20.29 15.92 3.87
N ALA A 112 -20.37 15.15 4.97
CA ALA A 112 -19.53 15.30 6.14
C ALA A 112 -18.23 14.48 6.06
N GLY A 113 -18.01 13.71 5.00
CA GLY A 113 -16.83 12.84 4.81
C GLY A 113 -16.91 11.51 5.55
N ASN A 114 -18.08 11.11 6.05
CA ASN A 114 -18.26 9.79 6.65
C ASN A 114 -18.47 8.74 5.56
N PRO A 115 -17.87 7.54 5.68
CA PRO A 115 -18.03 6.48 4.68
C PRO A 115 -19.46 5.94 4.70
N LEU A 116 -20.15 6.05 3.56
CA LEU A 116 -21.48 5.47 3.32
C LEU A 116 -21.40 4.02 2.82
N GLY A 117 -20.25 3.62 2.29
CA GLY A 117 -20.00 2.30 1.73
C GLY A 117 -19.00 2.37 0.59
N HIS A 118 -18.81 1.27 -0.13
CA HIS A 118 -17.93 1.21 -1.29
C HIS A 118 -18.65 0.62 -2.50
N PHE A 119 -18.35 1.16 -3.67
CA PHE A 119 -18.92 0.74 -4.95
C PHE A 119 -17.82 0.51 -5.99
N SER A 120 -18.13 -0.26 -7.03
CA SER A 120 -17.19 -0.53 -8.12
C SER A 120 -17.22 0.62 -9.13
N ILE A 121 -16.05 1.17 -9.45
CA ILE A 121 -15.87 2.23 -10.45
C ILE A 121 -15.29 1.70 -11.77
N ALA A 122 -14.65 0.53 -11.73
CA ALA A 122 -14.13 -0.17 -12.90
C ALA A 122 -13.99 -1.67 -12.61
N TYR A 123 -13.85 -2.47 -13.66
CA TYR A 123 -13.51 -3.88 -13.58
C TYR A 123 -12.44 -4.20 -14.63
N GLY A 124 -11.40 -4.92 -14.24
CA GLY A 124 -10.34 -5.31 -15.16
C GLY A 124 -9.10 -5.84 -14.46
N LYS A 125 -8.02 -6.06 -15.22
CA LYS A 125 -6.76 -6.58 -14.71
C LYS A 125 -5.76 -5.48 -14.34
N TYR A 126 -6.26 -4.45 -13.66
CA TYR A 126 -5.50 -3.25 -13.33
C TYR A 126 -4.53 -3.49 -12.16
N LEU A 127 -3.26 -3.12 -12.37
CA LEU A 127 -2.25 -3.07 -11.31
C LEU A 127 -2.66 -2.04 -10.26
N TRP A 128 -2.33 -2.32 -9.01
CA TRP A 128 -2.51 -1.40 -7.91
C TRP A 128 -1.54 -0.23 -8.05
N THR A 129 -2.02 0.96 -7.71
CA THR A 129 -1.25 2.20 -7.66
C THR A 129 -1.60 2.96 -6.39
N MET A 130 -0.80 3.98 -6.04
CA MET A 130 -1.06 4.82 -4.87
C MET A 130 -2.37 5.63 -4.97
N GLU A 131 -3.03 5.66 -6.13
CA GLU A 131 -4.35 6.28 -6.33
C GLU A 131 -5.50 5.41 -5.80
N GLU A 132 -5.28 4.10 -5.64
CA GLU A 132 -6.25 3.17 -5.07
C GLU A 132 -5.95 2.92 -3.59
N ASP A 133 -6.97 3.11 -2.74
CA ASP A 133 -6.84 2.82 -1.31
C ASP A 133 -6.53 1.33 -1.07
N PHE A 134 -5.43 1.06 -0.37
CA PHE A 134 -4.95 -0.31 -0.17
C PHE A 134 -5.96 -1.26 0.52
N PRO A 135 -6.72 -0.83 1.55
CA PRO A 135 -7.77 -1.68 2.12
C PRO A 135 -8.89 -2.04 1.13
N LEU A 136 -9.22 -1.13 0.21
CA LEU A 136 -10.18 -1.38 -0.85
C LEU A 136 -9.61 -2.35 -1.89
N PHE A 137 -8.32 -2.22 -2.23
CA PHE A 137 -7.62 -3.20 -3.03
C PHE A 137 -7.70 -4.61 -2.41
N LEU A 138 -7.33 -4.76 -1.14
CA LEU A 138 -7.41 -6.05 -0.43
C LEU A 138 -8.84 -6.61 -0.42
N SER A 139 -9.83 -5.74 -0.20
CA SER A 139 -11.25 -6.12 -0.27
C SER A 139 -11.65 -6.64 -1.65
N SER A 140 -11.17 -5.98 -2.72
CA SER A 140 -11.39 -6.47 -4.08
C SER A 140 -10.74 -7.83 -4.32
N ILE A 141 -9.50 -8.03 -3.87
CA ILE A 141 -8.80 -9.31 -4.03
C ILE A 141 -9.51 -10.43 -3.28
N PHE A 142 -9.96 -10.15 -2.05
CA PHE A 142 -10.72 -11.11 -1.26
C PHE A 142 -12.08 -11.46 -1.89
N ARG A 143 -12.75 -10.50 -2.53
CA ARG A 143 -13.96 -10.76 -3.33
C ARG A 143 -13.66 -11.64 -4.54
N CYS A 144 -12.53 -11.43 -5.21
CA CYS A 144 -12.12 -12.26 -6.35
C CYS A 144 -11.83 -13.70 -5.91
N SER A 145 -11.07 -13.89 -4.82
CA SER A 145 -10.81 -15.22 -4.29
C SER A 145 -12.10 -15.92 -3.86
N LYS A 146 -13.03 -15.18 -3.25
CA LYS A 146 -14.35 -15.71 -2.89
C LYS A 146 -15.12 -16.21 -4.11
N LYS A 147 -15.24 -15.38 -5.15
CA LYS A 147 -15.98 -15.71 -6.38
C LYS A 147 -15.46 -17.02 -7.02
N LEU A 148 -14.13 -17.18 -7.11
CA LEU A 148 -13.52 -18.40 -7.67
C LEU A 148 -13.82 -19.66 -6.85
N LEU A 149 -13.89 -19.55 -5.52
CA LEU A 149 -14.26 -20.68 -4.67
C LEU A 149 -15.77 -20.94 -4.69
N ASP A 150 -16.60 -19.89 -4.73
CA ASP A 150 -18.06 -20.01 -4.84
C ASP A 150 -18.46 -20.75 -6.15
N GLU A 151 -17.72 -20.53 -7.25
CA GLU A 151 -17.90 -21.27 -8.51
C GLU A 151 -17.66 -22.78 -8.35
N ILE A 152 -16.67 -23.18 -7.53
CA ILE A 152 -16.38 -24.58 -7.23
C ILE A 152 -17.45 -25.15 -6.28
N ASP A 153 -17.79 -24.39 -5.23
CA ASP A 153 -18.79 -24.79 -4.23
C ASP A 153 -20.17 -24.98 -4.86
N SER A 154 -20.49 -24.22 -5.91
CA SER A 154 -21.74 -24.38 -6.68
C SER A 154 -21.86 -25.74 -7.37
N GLN A 155 -20.72 -26.37 -7.70
CA GLN A 155 -20.67 -27.69 -8.33
C GLN A 155 -20.59 -28.81 -7.29
N LYS A 156 -19.90 -28.55 -6.17
CA LYS A 156 -19.73 -29.48 -5.05
C LYS A 156 -19.63 -28.66 -3.75
N PRO A 157 -20.70 -28.56 -2.95
CA PRO A 157 -20.67 -27.80 -1.72
C PRO A 157 -19.61 -28.34 -0.76
N THR A 158 -18.74 -27.45 -0.27
CA THR A 158 -17.75 -27.77 0.76
C THR A 158 -18.40 -27.70 2.15
N ALA A 159 -18.24 -28.75 2.96
CA ALA A 159 -18.84 -28.80 4.30
C ALA A 159 -18.00 -28.09 5.39
N ASP A 160 -16.69 -27.90 5.18
CA ASP A 160 -15.78 -27.31 6.16
C ASP A 160 -15.40 -25.86 5.83
N GLU A 161 -16.04 -24.93 6.54
CA GLU A 161 -15.78 -23.49 6.43
C GLU A 161 -14.35 -23.10 6.84
N SER A 162 -13.73 -23.83 7.78
CA SER A 162 -12.38 -23.51 8.27
C SER A 162 -11.33 -23.84 7.20
N GLN A 163 -11.45 -25.02 6.59
CA GLN A 163 -10.59 -25.41 5.49
C GLN A 163 -10.77 -24.47 4.29
N ARG A 164 -12.02 -24.11 3.97
CA ARG A 164 -12.33 -23.14 2.91
C ARG A 164 -11.65 -21.79 3.15
N LEU A 165 -11.66 -21.28 4.38
CA LEU A 165 -11.01 -20.01 4.72
C LEU A 165 -9.50 -20.06 4.50
N ILE A 166 -8.85 -21.19 4.81
CA ILE A 166 -7.40 -21.39 4.58
C ILE A 166 -7.09 -21.32 3.07
N PHE A 167 -7.88 -22.01 2.24
CA PHE A 167 -7.72 -21.93 0.78
C PHE A 167 -7.98 -20.53 0.24
N GLN A 168 -9.01 -19.85 0.76
CA GLN A 168 -9.34 -18.49 0.33
C GLN A 168 -8.23 -17.49 0.66
N ALA A 169 -7.61 -17.62 1.83
CA ALA A 169 -6.50 -16.75 2.27
C ALA A 169 -5.27 -16.94 1.37
N GLU A 170 -4.88 -18.19 1.10
CA GLU A 170 -3.75 -18.48 0.19
C GLU A 170 -4.07 -17.98 -1.24
N LEU A 171 -5.29 -18.21 -1.73
CA LEU A 171 -5.71 -17.75 -3.05
C LEU A 171 -5.70 -16.23 -3.15
N ALA A 172 -6.19 -15.52 -2.13
CA ALA A 172 -6.15 -14.06 -2.08
C ALA A 172 -4.71 -13.55 -2.11
N TYR A 173 -3.79 -14.18 -1.38
CA TYR A 173 -2.39 -13.82 -1.41
C TYR A 173 -1.76 -13.99 -2.80
N LEU A 174 -1.98 -15.13 -3.47
CA LEU A 174 -1.48 -15.37 -4.83
C LEU A 174 -2.07 -14.38 -5.85
N LEU A 175 -3.37 -14.09 -5.75
CA LEU A 175 -4.03 -13.11 -6.62
C LEU A 175 -3.46 -11.70 -6.40
N ALA A 176 -3.24 -11.28 -5.15
CA ALA A 176 -2.66 -9.96 -4.84
C ALA A 176 -1.31 -9.75 -5.53
N GLN A 177 -0.46 -10.79 -5.58
CA GLN A 177 0.84 -10.72 -6.27
C GLN A 177 0.72 -10.43 -7.77
N GLN A 178 -0.39 -10.79 -8.41
CA GLN A 178 -0.60 -10.50 -9.84
C GLN A 178 -0.90 -9.02 -10.10
N PHE A 179 -1.29 -8.27 -9.08
CA PHE A 179 -1.70 -6.87 -9.19
C PHE A 179 -0.74 -5.90 -8.49
N LEU A 180 0.25 -6.39 -7.75
CA LEU A 180 1.27 -5.57 -7.09
C LEU A 180 2.64 -5.83 -7.69
N ASP A 181 3.19 -4.83 -8.38
CA ASP A 181 4.58 -4.87 -8.85
C ASP A 181 5.50 -4.25 -7.80
N GLY A 182 6.31 -5.09 -7.15
CA GLY A 182 7.23 -4.63 -6.11
C GLY A 182 8.27 -3.61 -6.58
N ARG A 183 8.70 -3.65 -7.85
CA ARG A 183 9.68 -2.71 -8.40
C ARG A 183 9.08 -1.32 -8.63
N ILE A 184 7.79 -1.27 -8.92
CA ILE A 184 7.03 -0.03 -9.11
C ILE A 184 6.58 0.54 -7.76
N CYS A 185 6.21 -0.32 -6.81
CA CYS A 185 5.68 0.10 -5.51
C CYS A 185 6.78 0.55 -4.53
N LEU A 186 7.93 -0.13 -4.49
CA LEU A 186 9.00 0.15 -3.52
C LEU A 186 9.45 1.62 -3.46
N PRO A 187 9.63 2.34 -4.59
CA PRO A 187 10.01 3.76 -4.55
C PRO A 187 9.01 4.66 -3.82
N SER A 188 7.73 4.25 -3.74
CA SER A 188 6.69 5.01 -3.03
C SER A 188 6.49 4.55 -1.58
N LEU A 189 7.08 3.42 -1.18
CA LEU A 189 6.87 2.76 0.12
C LEU A 189 8.12 2.70 0.99
N ALA A 190 9.30 2.93 0.42
CA ALA A 190 10.58 2.78 1.09
C ALA A 190 11.52 3.94 0.73
N GLN A 191 12.52 4.17 1.58
CA GLN A 191 13.54 5.18 1.33
C GLN A 191 14.54 4.65 0.29
N GLU A 192 14.67 5.33 -0.84
CA GLU A 192 15.70 5.00 -1.84
C GLU A 192 17.06 5.55 -1.39
N GLU A 193 18.06 4.66 -1.40
CA GLU A 193 19.46 4.98 -1.11
C GLU A 193 20.20 5.27 -2.43
N PRO A 194 21.38 5.91 -2.37
CA PRO A 194 22.22 6.07 -3.56
C PRO A 194 22.42 4.73 -4.29
N PRO A 195 22.24 4.69 -5.61
CA PRO A 195 22.37 3.44 -6.35
C PRO A 195 23.78 2.88 -6.20
N ALA A 196 23.88 1.56 -6.24
CA ALA A 196 25.18 0.90 -6.23
C ALA A 196 25.97 1.24 -7.52
N PRO A 197 27.31 1.12 -7.50
CA PRO A 197 28.14 1.37 -8.69
C PRO A 197 27.76 0.52 -9.92
N ASP A 198 27.10 -0.62 -9.70
CA ASP A 198 26.58 -1.52 -10.75
C ASP A 198 25.19 -1.09 -11.29
N GLY A 199 24.69 0.09 -10.90
CA GLY A 199 23.40 0.64 -11.28
C GLY A 199 22.20 0.02 -10.56
N SER A 200 22.42 -0.93 -9.63
CA SER A 200 21.34 -1.53 -8.85
C SER A 200 20.74 -0.51 -7.89
N ARG A 201 19.41 -0.53 -7.76
CA ARG A 201 18.68 0.34 -6.82
C ARG A 201 18.67 -0.30 -5.45
N ILE A 202 18.88 0.51 -4.41
CA ILE A 202 18.89 0.05 -3.02
C ILE A 202 17.77 0.78 -2.27
N PHE A 203 16.95 0.04 -1.55
CA PHE A 203 15.87 0.58 -0.75
C PHE A 203 16.05 0.20 0.72
N ARG A 204 15.96 1.19 1.60
CA ARG A 204 15.88 1.00 3.03
C ARG A 204 14.41 0.94 3.46
N VAL A 205 14.01 -0.21 3.99
CA VAL A 205 12.64 -0.52 4.39
C VAL A 205 12.54 -0.53 5.92
N PRO A 206 11.65 0.27 6.53
CA PRO A 206 11.34 0.16 7.95
C PRO A 206 10.80 -1.24 8.26
N SER A 207 11.41 -1.92 9.22
CA SER A 207 11.05 -3.30 9.54
C SER A 207 11.31 -3.62 11.01
N MET A 208 10.72 -4.72 11.48
CA MET A 208 10.79 -5.18 12.86
C MET A 208 11.05 -6.69 12.86
N LEU A 209 11.67 -7.17 13.93
CA LEU A 209 11.79 -8.58 14.27
C LEU A 209 10.75 -8.89 15.33
N GLU A 210 9.79 -9.77 15.03
CA GLU A 210 8.88 -10.36 16.03
C GLU A 210 9.52 -11.60 16.62
N PHE A 211 9.80 -11.59 17.92
CA PHE A 211 10.46 -12.71 18.58
C PHE A 211 9.49 -13.89 18.76
N SER A 212 9.93 -15.10 18.37
CA SER A 212 9.14 -16.33 18.55
C SER A 212 9.08 -16.79 20.01
N ARG A 213 10.02 -16.36 20.85
CA ARG A 213 10.16 -16.72 22.28
C ARG A 213 10.68 -15.51 23.06
N THR A 214 10.75 -15.61 24.38
CA THR A 214 11.49 -14.63 25.18
C THR A 214 12.97 -14.66 24.81
N PHE A 215 13.43 -13.61 24.14
CA PHE A 215 14.81 -13.41 23.74
C PHE A 215 15.38 -12.15 24.36
N SER A 216 16.69 -12.16 24.61
CA SER A 216 17.41 -10.94 24.93
C SER A 216 17.44 -10.03 23.69
N PRO A 217 17.30 -8.71 23.86
CA PRO A 217 17.38 -7.77 22.76
C PRO A 217 18.76 -7.86 22.08
N LEU A 218 18.76 -7.78 20.75
CA LEU A 218 19.97 -7.81 19.93
C LEU A 218 20.75 -6.52 20.09
N LYS A 219 22.07 -6.60 19.94
CA LYS A 219 22.90 -5.39 19.95
C LYS A 219 22.65 -4.60 18.67
N PRO A 220 22.52 -3.27 18.74
CA PRO A 220 22.42 -2.46 17.52
C PRO A 220 23.60 -2.70 16.58
N GLY A 221 23.31 -2.82 15.29
CA GLY A 221 24.28 -3.17 14.25
C GLY A 221 24.53 -4.66 14.10
N GLU A 222 23.98 -5.52 14.96
CA GLU A 222 24.12 -6.98 14.85
C GLU A 222 23.44 -7.47 13.54
N PRO A 223 24.17 -8.24 12.70
CA PRO A 223 23.62 -8.73 11.44
C PRO A 223 22.67 -9.91 11.66
N LEU A 224 21.57 -9.87 10.91
CA LEU A 224 20.60 -10.97 10.85
C LEU A 224 20.55 -11.55 9.45
N TYR A 225 20.26 -12.84 9.38
CA TYR A 225 20.25 -13.60 8.13
C TYR A 225 18.89 -14.27 7.92
N PRO A 226 18.42 -14.37 6.67
CA PRO A 226 17.29 -15.23 6.32
C PRO A 226 17.49 -16.67 6.81
N SER A 227 16.54 -17.18 7.58
CA SER A 227 16.48 -18.58 8.04
C SER A 227 15.65 -19.41 7.06
N ALA A 228 14.35 -19.13 6.99
CA ALA A 228 13.39 -19.82 6.16
C ALA A 228 12.21 -18.91 5.84
N LEU A 229 11.57 -19.13 4.69
CA LEU A 229 10.31 -18.49 4.36
C LEU A 229 9.17 -19.50 4.52
N ARG A 230 8.23 -19.22 5.43
CA ARG A 230 7.11 -20.12 5.77
C ARG A 230 5.85 -19.30 5.98
N ARG A 231 4.73 -19.72 5.38
CA ARG A 231 3.42 -19.03 5.50
C ARG A 231 3.53 -17.52 5.25
N HIS A 232 4.22 -17.14 4.17
CA HIS A 232 4.49 -15.76 3.77
C HIS A 232 5.17 -14.90 4.84
N ARG A 233 6.02 -15.51 5.67
CA ARG A 233 6.85 -14.83 6.67
C ARG A 233 8.29 -15.23 6.50
N LEU A 234 9.17 -14.23 6.52
CA LEU A 234 10.62 -14.44 6.49
C LEU A 234 11.13 -14.59 7.92
N TYR A 235 11.53 -15.79 8.30
CA TYR A 235 12.18 -16.04 9.57
C TYR A 235 13.65 -15.63 9.52
N LEU A 236 14.14 -15.09 10.64
CA LEU A 236 15.49 -14.56 10.78
C LEU A 236 16.27 -15.33 11.83
N LYS A 237 17.56 -15.52 11.55
CA LYS A 237 18.53 -16.14 12.45
C LYS A 237 19.73 -15.22 12.66
N ASN A 238 20.39 -15.39 13.80
CA ASN A 238 21.65 -14.72 14.08
C ASN A 238 22.84 -15.43 13.41
N GLU A 239 24.04 -14.90 13.60
CA GLU A 239 25.29 -15.45 13.08
C GLU A 239 25.58 -16.88 13.58
N ALA A 240 25.18 -17.19 14.83
CA ALA A 240 25.28 -18.55 15.38
C ALA A 240 24.27 -19.54 14.79
N GLY A 241 23.43 -19.13 13.85
CA GLY A 241 22.42 -19.97 13.20
C GLY A 241 21.14 -20.16 14.01
N LYS A 242 20.99 -19.51 15.16
CA LYS A 242 19.80 -19.60 16.00
C LYS A 242 18.68 -18.74 15.43
N GLU A 243 17.54 -19.36 15.13
CA GLU A 243 16.32 -18.66 14.72
C GLU A 243 15.73 -17.87 15.88
N LEU A 244 15.48 -16.58 15.66
CA LEU A 244 15.01 -15.65 16.68
C LEU A 244 13.52 -15.37 16.56
N GLY A 245 13.02 -15.30 15.32
CA GLY A 245 11.73 -14.70 15.04
C GLY A 245 11.49 -14.53 13.54
N TYR A 246 10.51 -13.70 13.21
CA TYR A 246 10.18 -13.36 11.82
C TYR A 246 10.16 -11.86 11.58
N LEU A 247 10.42 -11.48 10.33
CA LEU A 247 10.37 -10.11 9.85
C LEU A 247 8.92 -9.63 9.76
N SER A 248 8.63 -8.48 10.36
CA SER A 248 7.38 -7.75 10.26
C SER A 248 7.61 -6.32 9.77
N PHE A 249 6.54 -5.68 9.31
CA PHE A 249 6.54 -4.32 8.78
C PHE A 249 5.46 -3.48 9.47
N PRO A 250 5.72 -2.18 9.68
CA PRO A 250 4.71 -1.26 10.22
C PRO A 250 3.65 -0.87 9.19
N ASP A 251 3.94 -1.00 7.90
CA ASP A 251 3.03 -0.72 6.79
C ASP A 251 2.58 -2.02 6.14
N ASP A 252 1.27 -2.30 6.18
CA ASP A 252 0.67 -3.53 5.67
C ASP A 252 0.95 -3.77 4.18
N ARG A 253 1.16 -2.69 3.40
CA ARG A 253 1.49 -2.77 1.97
C ARG A 253 2.79 -3.52 1.73
N LEU A 254 3.75 -3.38 2.64
CA LEU A 254 5.06 -4.01 2.52
C LEU A 254 4.98 -5.54 2.56
N TYR A 255 3.99 -6.15 3.22
CA TYR A 255 3.86 -7.61 3.20
C TYR A 255 3.56 -8.14 1.80
N TYR A 256 2.77 -7.43 1.01
CA TYR A 256 2.39 -7.84 -0.34
C TYR A 256 3.38 -7.37 -1.43
N VAL A 257 4.31 -6.50 -1.07
CA VAL A 257 5.34 -5.96 -1.98
C VAL A 257 6.68 -6.66 -1.74
N VAL A 258 7.10 -6.80 -0.48
CA VAL A 258 8.43 -7.23 -0.09
C VAL A 258 8.53 -8.74 0.05
N ILE A 259 7.55 -9.41 0.66
CA ILE A 259 7.59 -10.87 0.83
C ILE A 259 7.61 -11.61 -0.51
N PRO A 260 6.79 -11.24 -1.54
CA PRO A 260 6.89 -11.86 -2.85
C PRO A 260 8.27 -11.71 -3.51
N LEU A 261 8.97 -10.59 -3.29
CA LEU A 261 10.33 -10.41 -3.80
C LEU A 261 11.31 -11.43 -3.17
N PHE A 262 11.08 -11.81 -1.91
CA PHE A 262 11.86 -12.84 -1.23
C PHE A 262 11.50 -14.24 -1.72
N GLU A 263 10.21 -14.53 -1.91
CA GLU A 263 9.70 -15.78 -2.48
C GLU A 263 10.33 -16.06 -3.85
N GLN A 264 10.41 -15.04 -4.69
CA GLN A 264 10.97 -15.12 -6.03
C GLN A 264 12.51 -15.10 -6.06
N ARG A 265 13.18 -14.90 -4.91
CA ARG A 265 14.65 -14.84 -4.77
C ARG A 265 15.33 -13.83 -5.70
N ASN A 266 14.61 -12.76 -6.06
CA ASN A 266 15.03 -11.79 -7.06
C ASN A 266 15.78 -10.59 -6.48
N VAL A 267 16.14 -10.65 -5.19
CA VAL A 267 16.69 -9.52 -4.44
C VAL A 267 17.84 -9.96 -3.54
N ARG A 268 18.76 -9.03 -3.25
CA ARG A 268 19.78 -9.22 -2.20
C ARG A 268 19.40 -8.41 -0.97
N LEU A 269 19.66 -8.98 0.20
CA LEU A 269 19.22 -8.42 1.48
C LEU A 269 20.41 -8.13 2.39
N ARG A 270 20.30 -7.05 3.15
CA ARG A 270 21.11 -6.79 4.34
C ARG A 270 20.16 -6.42 5.46
N ILE A 271 20.29 -7.07 6.61
CA ILE A 271 19.40 -6.87 7.76
C ILE A 271 20.28 -6.63 8.97
N LEU A 272 20.09 -5.48 9.62
CA LEU A 272 20.80 -5.14 10.86
C LEU A 272 19.81 -4.76 11.95
N ALA A 273 20.08 -5.19 13.18
CA ALA A 273 19.37 -4.70 14.35
C ALA A 273 19.57 -3.18 14.49
N SER A 274 18.49 -2.44 14.76
CA SER A 274 18.54 -0.98 14.93
C SER A 274 18.42 -0.58 16.40
N ASN A 275 18.85 0.64 16.71
CA ASN A 275 18.70 1.22 18.05
C ASN A 275 17.22 1.37 18.41
N GLY A 276 16.88 0.93 19.62
CA GLY A 276 15.66 1.30 20.33
C GLY A 276 14.41 0.53 19.89
N SER A 277 13.88 -0.27 20.81
CA SER A 277 12.45 -0.31 21.02
C SER A 277 11.97 1.14 21.20
N SER A 278 11.26 1.68 20.22
CA SER A 278 10.43 2.87 20.41
C SER A 278 9.21 2.46 21.23
N ALA A 279 9.44 2.06 22.47
CA ALA A 279 8.43 2.01 23.50
C ALA A 279 8.91 2.94 24.59
N GLU A 280 8.45 4.18 24.55
CA GLU A 280 8.08 4.86 25.78
C GLU A 280 7.43 3.80 26.69
N LYS A 281 7.98 3.63 27.88
CA LYS A 281 7.57 2.63 28.87
C LYS A 281 6.07 2.69 29.13
N LYS A 282 5.27 2.00 28.33
CA LYS A 282 3.90 1.60 28.64
C LYS A 282 3.93 0.11 28.93
N LYS A 283 3.42 -0.24 30.12
CA LYS A 283 3.34 -1.60 30.65
C LYS A 283 2.88 -2.59 29.58
N GLY A 284 3.78 -3.52 29.25
CA GLY A 284 3.59 -4.56 28.23
C GLY A 284 4.87 -4.68 27.40
N SER A 285 5.70 -5.67 27.69
CA SER A 285 6.95 -5.94 26.96
C SER A 285 6.65 -6.05 25.46
N ALA A 286 7.01 -5.05 24.67
CA ALA A 286 6.99 -5.17 23.21
C ALA A 286 7.92 -6.32 22.82
N ASN A 287 7.35 -7.43 22.32
CA ASN A 287 8.09 -8.64 21.93
C ASN A 287 8.72 -8.49 20.53
N TYR A 288 9.10 -7.27 20.16
CA TYR A 288 9.68 -6.94 18.88
C TYR A 288 10.90 -6.03 19.00
N GLN A 289 11.74 -6.03 17.97
CA GLN A 289 12.90 -5.13 17.85
C GLN A 289 12.97 -4.50 16.47
N ASN A 290 13.24 -3.19 16.40
CA ASN A 290 13.40 -2.49 15.13
C ASN A 290 14.63 -2.97 14.35
N LEU A 291 14.47 -3.09 13.03
CA LEU A 291 15.49 -3.50 12.09
C LEU A 291 15.68 -2.44 11.00
N SER A 292 16.89 -2.37 10.47
CA SER A 292 17.17 -1.71 9.20
C SER A 292 17.34 -2.79 8.15
N LEU A 293 16.39 -2.86 7.22
CA LEU A 293 16.40 -3.79 6.10
C LEU A 293 16.76 -3.01 4.83
N TRP A 294 17.83 -3.44 4.15
CA TRP A 294 18.16 -2.96 2.81
C TRP A 294 17.84 -4.04 1.79
N ILE A 295 17.12 -3.66 0.76
CA ILE A 295 16.77 -4.50 -0.39
C ILE A 295 17.49 -3.92 -1.61
N LYS A 296 18.39 -4.71 -2.19
CA LYS A 296 19.06 -4.37 -3.45
C LYS A 296 18.36 -5.06 -4.61
N LEU A 297 17.81 -4.26 -5.52
CA LEU A 297 17.18 -4.69 -6.77
C LEU A 297 18.22 -4.62 -7.92
N PRO A 298 18.49 -5.72 -8.64
CA PRO A 298 19.40 -5.69 -9.78
C PRO A 298 18.85 -4.80 -10.91
N SER A 299 19.75 -4.07 -11.58
CA SER A 299 19.45 -3.19 -12.71
C SER A 299 19.06 -3.96 -13.97
N SER A 300 19.69 -5.11 -14.21
CA SER A 300 19.30 -6.03 -15.27
C SER A 300 18.08 -6.83 -14.82
N GLY A 301 16.99 -6.71 -15.58
CA GLY A 301 15.77 -7.46 -15.34
C GLY A 301 16.07 -8.94 -15.36
N ILE A 302 16.26 -9.54 -14.19
CA ILE A 302 16.35 -10.99 -14.05
C ILE A 302 15.00 -11.53 -14.53
N ARG A 303 15.01 -11.99 -15.78
CA ARG A 303 13.99 -12.78 -16.47
C ARG A 303 14.09 -14.25 -16.01
N HIS A 304 14.23 -14.49 -14.71
CA HIS A 304 13.88 -15.80 -14.20
C HIS A 304 12.36 -15.80 -14.16
N ALA A 305 11.77 -16.59 -15.05
CA ALA A 305 10.33 -16.76 -15.12
C ALA A 305 9.87 -17.04 -13.68
N PRO A 306 9.16 -16.10 -13.02
CA PRO A 306 8.60 -16.40 -11.72
C PRO A 306 7.73 -17.63 -11.96
N GLU A 307 7.84 -18.59 -11.04
CA GLU A 307 6.91 -19.71 -10.94
C GLU A 307 5.52 -19.19 -11.32
N ASN A 308 4.95 -19.73 -12.42
CA ASN A 308 3.83 -19.08 -13.07
C ASN A 308 2.68 -19.03 -12.07
N LEU A 309 2.38 -17.83 -11.53
CA LEU A 309 1.37 -17.64 -10.49
C LEU A 309 0.03 -18.24 -10.93
N ASN A 310 -0.30 -18.22 -12.22
CA ASN A 310 -1.50 -18.86 -12.75
C ASN A 310 -1.49 -20.38 -12.54
N LEU A 311 -0.34 -21.04 -12.68
CA LEU A 311 -0.22 -22.49 -12.40
C LEU A 311 -0.44 -22.76 -10.91
N ARG A 312 0.20 -22.00 -10.02
CA ARG A 312 -0.02 -22.15 -8.57
C ARG A 312 -1.48 -21.93 -8.16
N ILE A 313 -2.11 -20.89 -8.73
CA ILE A 313 -3.53 -20.62 -8.52
C ILE A 313 -4.38 -21.80 -9.02
N ALA A 314 -4.14 -22.30 -10.23
CA ALA A 314 -4.87 -23.42 -10.79
C ALA A 314 -4.68 -24.72 -9.98
N GLU A 315 -3.47 -25.00 -9.49
CA GLU A 315 -3.19 -26.15 -8.62
C GLU A 315 -3.89 -26.02 -7.26
N LEU A 316 -3.90 -24.82 -6.67
CA LEU A 316 -4.59 -24.55 -5.41
C LEU A 316 -6.10 -24.77 -5.55
N LEU A 317 -6.70 -24.27 -6.63
CA LEU A 317 -8.12 -24.46 -6.94
C LEU A 317 -8.45 -25.95 -7.18
N LYS A 318 -7.60 -26.68 -7.91
CA LYS A 318 -7.76 -28.14 -8.07
C LYS A 318 -7.69 -28.89 -6.74
N LYS A 319 -6.75 -28.53 -5.87
CA LYS A 319 -6.63 -29.12 -4.52
C LYS A 319 -7.89 -28.88 -3.70
N TYR A 320 -8.44 -27.67 -3.75
CA TYR A 320 -9.70 -27.33 -3.09
C TYR A 320 -10.85 -28.17 -3.64
N GLN A 321 -11.00 -28.29 -4.96
CA GLN A 321 -12.04 -29.11 -5.60
C GLN A 321 -11.96 -30.60 -5.22
N SER A 322 -10.74 -31.12 -5.02
CA SER A 322 -10.51 -32.51 -4.62
C SER A 322 -10.63 -32.77 -3.11
N SER A 323 -10.65 -31.70 -2.30
CA SER A 323 -10.89 -31.81 -0.84
C SER A 323 -12.35 -32.16 -0.56
#